data_AF-A0A9E5TIH0-F1
#
_entry.id   AF-A0A9E5TIH0-F1
#
_cell.length_a   1.000
_cell.length_b   1.000
_cell.length_c   1.000
_cell.angle_alpha   90.00
_cell.angle_beta   90.00
_cell.angle_gamma   90.00
#
_symmetry.space_group_name_H-M   'P 1'
#
loop_
_entity.id
_entity.type
_entity.pdbx_description
1 polymer ?
#
loop_
_entity_poly.entity_id
_entity_poly.type
_entity_poly.pdbx_seq_one_letter_code
_entity_poly.pdbx_strand_id
1 'polypeptide(L)'
;LADISDGVPDDVRGLVNRTYLVMLMGAGLDAVVMDPLDAEAQAFMRIVKERDRRTPLSRLLLRLHDVTAAEAELDISAVDGDDPRQVAVYKTVQILTNQVIYADSYLGA
;
A
#
# COMPACT_ATOMS: atom_id res chain seq x y z
N LEU A 1 4.41 7.45 10.01
CA LEU A 1 3.21 6.94 9.32
C LEU A 1 1.93 7.51 9.91
N ALA A 2 1.75 7.47 11.24
CA ALA A 2 0.53 7.92 11.93
C ALA A 2 -0.02 9.29 11.46
N ASP A 3 0.84 10.30 11.29
CA ASP A 3 0.43 11.66 10.88
C ASP A 3 -0.28 11.72 9.52
N ILE A 4 0.06 10.82 8.58
CA ILE A 4 -0.55 10.76 7.24
C ILE A 4 -1.94 10.13 7.29
N SER A 5 -2.20 9.32 8.30
CA SER A 5 -3.48 8.67 8.54
C SER A 5 -4.32 9.37 9.61
N ASP A 6 -3.94 10.58 10.03
CA ASP A 6 -4.71 11.33 11.02
C ASP A 6 -6.11 11.68 10.45
N GLY A 7 -7.16 11.39 11.23
CA GLY A 7 -8.55 11.49 10.78
C GLY A 7 -9.06 10.34 9.90
N VAL A 8 -8.20 9.38 9.49
CA VAL A 8 -8.64 8.16 8.79
C VAL A 8 -9.27 7.19 9.80
N PRO A 9 -10.47 6.62 9.51
CA PRO A 9 -11.12 5.62 10.36
C PRO A 9 -10.21 4.42 10.67
N ASP A 10 -10.34 3.85 11.87
CA ASP A 10 -9.41 2.82 12.37
C ASP A 10 -9.39 1.55 11.51
N ASP A 11 -10.50 1.22 10.85
CA ASP A 11 -10.66 0.06 9.97
C ASP A 11 -9.86 0.19 8.66
N VAL A 12 -9.66 1.40 8.16
CA VAL A 12 -8.88 1.67 6.93
C VAL A 12 -7.48 2.23 7.19
N ARG A 13 -7.24 2.78 8.38
CA ARG A 13 -5.95 3.34 8.80
C ARG A 13 -4.77 2.39 8.60
N GLY A 14 -4.95 1.12 8.98
CA GLY A 14 -3.93 0.09 8.80
C GLY A 14 -3.53 -0.09 7.34
N LEU A 15 -4.53 -0.19 6.45
CA LEU A 15 -4.29 -0.36 5.00
C LEU A 15 -3.58 0.83 4.38
N VAL A 16 -3.98 2.06 4.74
CA VAL A 16 -3.34 3.31 4.29
C VAL A 16 -1.86 3.32 4.69
N ASN A 17 -1.57 3.07 5.97
CA ASN A 17 -0.21 3.06 6.49
C ASN A 17 0.67 1.99 5.83
N ARG A 18 0.14 0.78 5.62
CA ARG A 18 0.86 -0.34 5.00
C ARG A 18 1.14 -0.10 3.52
N THR A 19 0.17 0.44 2.79
CA THR A 19 0.32 0.76 1.35
C THR A 19 1.34 1.87 1.16
N TYR A 20 1.24 2.93 1.97
CA TYR A 20 2.19 4.04 1.91
C TYR A 20 3.60 3.61 2.34
N LEU A 21 3.74 2.70 3.30
CA LEU A 21 5.04 2.10 3.65
C LEU A 21 5.73 1.47 2.43
N VAL A 22 4.99 0.72 1.61
CA VAL A 22 5.55 0.09 0.39
C VAL A 22 6.01 1.14 -0.61
N MET A 23 5.23 2.21 -0.80
CA MET A 23 5.62 3.34 -1.67
C MET A 23 6.87 4.04 -1.15
N LEU A 24 6.94 4.35 0.15
CA LEU A 24 8.11 4.98 0.76
C LEU A 24 9.37 4.12 0.62
N MET A 25 9.25 2.80 0.79
CA MET A 25 10.37 1.88 0.55
C MET A 25 10.84 1.94 -0.90
N GLY A 26 9.93 2.02 -1.87
CA GLY A 26 10.28 2.23 -3.29
C GLY A 26 10.97 3.57 -3.54
N ALA A 27 10.57 4.62 -2.82
CA ALA A 27 11.19 5.95 -2.87
C ALA A 27 12.53 6.05 -2.12
N GLY A 28 13.03 4.95 -1.54
CA GLY A 28 14.34 4.90 -0.88
C GLY A 28 14.33 5.18 0.62
N LEU A 29 13.22 4.95 1.32
CA LEU A 29 13.15 5.13 2.78
C LEU A 29 14.10 4.17 3.53
N ASP A 30 15.02 4.74 4.31
CA ASP A 30 15.95 3.97 5.15
C ASP A 30 15.35 3.50 6.49
N ALA A 31 14.46 4.30 7.09
CA ALA A 31 13.88 4.04 8.42
C ALA A 31 12.45 4.58 8.55
N VAL A 32 11.62 3.88 9.33
CA VAL A 32 10.23 4.27 9.62
C VAL A 32 9.88 4.04 11.09
N VAL A 33 9.14 4.96 11.68
CA VAL A 33 8.44 4.74 12.96
C VAL A 33 7.02 4.28 12.65
N MET A 34 6.68 3.08 13.10
CA MET A 34 5.41 2.42 12.86
C MET A 34 4.99 1.62 14.10
N ASP A 35 3.71 1.25 14.16
CA ASP A 35 3.19 0.41 15.25
C ASP A 35 3.87 -0.97 15.23
N PRO A 36 4.60 -1.37 16.30
CA PRO A 36 5.25 -2.68 16.36
C PRO A 36 4.26 -3.84 16.45
N LEU A 37 2.99 -3.60 16.82
CA LEU A 37 1.96 -4.64 16.91
C LEU A 37 1.25 -4.89 15.57
N ASP A 38 1.52 -4.08 14.54
CA ASP A 38 0.98 -4.29 13.21
C ASP A 38 1.73 -5.40 12.46
N ALA A 39 1.30 -6.64 12.68
CA ALA A 39 1.86 -7.83 12.04
C ALA A 39 1.72 -7.82 10.51
N GLU A 40 0.69 -7.16 9.97
CA GLU A 40 0.53 -7.06 8.51
C GLU A 40 1.52 -6.06 7.90
N ALA A 41 1.79 -4.95 8.58
CA ALA A 41 2.82 -4.02 8.13
C ALA A 41 4.22 -4.66 8.15
N GLN A 42 4.52 -5.48 9.17
CA GLN A 42 5.74 -6.29 9.18
C GLN A 42 5.78 -7.29 8.00
N ALA A 43 4.64 -7.92 7.67
CA ALA A 43 4.54 -8.82 6.53
C ALA A 43 4.77 -8.11 5.19
N PHE A 44 4.21 -6.91 4.99
CA PHE A 44 4.42 -6.10 3.79
C PHE A 44 5.89 -5.72 3.64
N MET A 45 6.51 -5.23 4.73
CA MET A 45 7.94 -4.92 4.75
C MET A 45 8.79 -6.14 4.41
N ARG A 46 8.49 -7.32 4.97
CA ARG A 46 9.20 -8.57 4.67
C ARG A 46 9.06 -8.95 3.20
N ILE A 47 7.84 -8.89 2.65
CA ILE A 47 7.57 -9.17 1.23
C ILE A 47 8.48 -8.32 0.34
N VAL A 48 8.53 -7.01 0.59
CA VAL A 48 9.34 -6.07 -0.21
C VAL A 48 10.84 -6.36 -0.04
N LYS A 49 11.33 -6.49 1.21
CA LYS A 49 12.75 -6.72 1.51
C LYS A 49 13.26 -8.05 0.93
N GLU A 50 12.48 -9.11 1.05
CA GLU A 50 12.86 -10.45 0.59
C GLU A 50 12.46 -10.73 -0.86
N ARG A 51 11.81 -9.77 -1.53
CA ARG A 51 11.26 -9.92 -2.88
C ARG A 51 10.35 -11.14 -3.01
N ASP A 52 9.51 -11.40 -2.00
CA ASP A 52 8.63 -12.56 -1.95
C ASP A 52 7.50 -12.47 -3.01
N ARG A 53 7.47 -13.41 -3.95
CA ARG A 53 6.50 -13.49 -5.07
C ARG A 53 5.46 -14.60 -4.92
N ARG A 54 5.37 -15.24 -3.75
CA ARG A 54 4.57 -16.45 -3.52
C ARG A 54 3.06 -16.21 -3.67
N THR A 55 2.54 -15.04 -3.33
CA THR A 55 1.09 -14.76 -3.38
C THR A 55 0.74 -13.70 -4.44
N PRO A 56 -0.50 -13.68 -4.95
CA PRO A 56 -0.96 -12.61 -5.84
C PRO A 56 -0.75 -11.21 -5.23
N LEU A 57 -1.16 -11.02 -3.98
CA LEU A 57 -0.91 -9.77 -3.25
C LEU A 57 0.58 -9.44 -3.15
N SER A 58 1.45 -10.41 -2.85
CA SER A 58 2.88 -10.13 -2.72
C SER A 58 3.50 -9.65 -4.04
N ARG A 59 3.06 -10.21 -5.18
CA ARG A 59 3.45 -9.71 -6.51
C ARG A 59 2.97 -8.29 -6.77
N LEU A 60 1.74 -7.95 -6.38
CA LEU A 60 1.24 -6.58 -6.50
C LEU A 60 2.05 -5.59 -5.67
N LEU A 61 2.37 -5.93 -4.41
CA LEU A 61 3.17 -5.06 -3.54
C LEU A 61 4.59 -4.83 -4.10
N LEU A 62 5.20 -5.88 -4.67
CA LEU A 62 6.48 -5.72 -5.35
C LEU A 62 6.38 -4.85 -6.61
N ARG A 63 5.28 -4.97 -7.35
CA ARG A 63 5.04 -4.11 -8.51
C ARG A 63 4.86 -2.66 -8.09
N LEU A 64 4.08 -2.40 -7.02
CA LEU A 64 3.91 -1.07 -6.43
C LEU A 64 5.26 -0.47 -6.05
N HIS A 65 6.08 -1.21 -5.29
CA HIS A 65 7.44 -0.79 -4.96
C HIS A 65 8.25 -0.43 -6.21
N ASP A 66 8.28 -1.31 -7.21
CA ASP A 66 9.11 -1.16 -8.42
C ASP A 66 8.67 0.04 -9.28
N VAL A 67 7.36 0.29 -9.40
CA VAL A 67 6.87 1.47 -10.14
C VAL A 67 7.12 2.76 -9.36
N THR A 68 6.97 2.75 -8.03
CA THR A 68 7.31 3.93 -7.21
C THR A 68 8.80 4.26 -7.30
N ALA A 69 9.68 3.26 -7.25
CA ALA A 69 11.12 3.45 -7.43
C ALA A 69 11.48 3.97 -8.83
N ALA A 70 10.65 3.70 -9.83
CA ALA A 70 10.80 4.17 -11.20
C ALA A 70 10.04 5.49 -11.47
N GLU A 71 9.47 6.13 -10.44
CA GLU A 71 8.62 7.32 -10.56
C GLU A 71 7.48 7.15 -11.58
N ALA A 72 6.92 5.94 -11.64
CA ALA A 72 5.85 5.55 -12.55
C ALA A 72 4.56 5.20 -11.79
N GLU A 73 3.44 5.21 -12.51
CA GLU A 73 2.14 4.85 -11.96
C GLU A 73 1.90 3.33 -11.92
N LEU A 74 1.13 2.89 -10.93
CA LEU A 74 0.65 1.51 -10.86
C LEU A 74 -0.52 1.33 -11.85
N ASP A 75 -0.31 0.49 -12.86
CA ASP A 75 -1.32 0.17 -13.86
C ASP A 75 -2.39 -0.79 -13.28
N ILE A 76 -3.66 -0.55 -13.59
CA ILE A 76 -4.79 -1.39 -13.17
C ILE A 76 -4.68 -2.84 -13.68
N SER A 77 -4.01 -3.07 -14.80
CA SER A 77 -3.76 -4.42 -15.33
C SER A 77 -2.89 -5.29 -14.42
N ALA A 78 -2.21 -4.70 -13.44
CA ALA A 78 -1.47 -5.45 -12.42
C ALA A 78 -2.38 -5.98 -11.29
N VAL A 79 -3.64 -5.57 -11.25
CA VAL A 79 -4.60 -5.86 -10.18
C VAL A 79 -5.57 -6.94 -10.63
N ASP A 80 -5.69 -7.99 -9.83
CA ASP A 80 -6.79 -8.95 -9.95
C ASP A 80 -8.06 -8.34 -9.35
N GLY A 81 -9.06 -8.05 -10.19
CA GLY A 81 -10.33 -7.44 -9.79
C GLY A 81 -11.19 -8.33 -8.90
N ASP A 82 -10.95 -9.64 -8.89
CA ASP A 82 -11.66 -10.60 -8.05
C ASP A 82 -10.98 -10.77 -6.67
N ASP A 83 -9.79 -10.22 -6.47
CA ASP A 83 -9.08 -10.22 -5.19
C ASP A 83 -9.33 -8.90 -4.42
N PRO A 84 -10.21 -8.91 -3.41
CA PRO A 84 -10.58 -7.68 -2.69
C PRO A 84 -9.38 -7.03 -1.98
N ARG A 85 -8.33 -7.78 -1.63
CA ARG A 85 -7.13 -7.19 -1.02
C ARG A 85 -6.32 -6.40 -2.03
N GLN A 86 -6.20 -6.90 -3.25
CA GLN A 86 -5.51 -6.20 -4.33
C GLN A 86 -6.27 -4.95 -4.76
N VAL A 87 -7.60 -5.05 -4.91
CA VAL A 87 -8.46 -3.90 -5.18
C VAL A 87 -8.33 -2.83 -4.10
N ALA A 88 -8.33 -3.24 -2.83
CA ALA A 88 -8.19 -2.30 -1.71
C ALA A 88 -6.85 -1.56 -1.77
N VAL A 89 -5.73 -2.28 -1.96
CA VAL A 89 -4.40 -1.66 -2.13
C VAL A 89 -4.39 -0.69 -3.31
N TYR A 90 -4.94 -1.07 -4.46
CA TYR A 90 -4.98 -0.23 -5.64
C TYR A 90 -5.76 1.07 -5.40
N LYS A 91 -6.98 0.98 -4.84
CA LYS A 91 -7.78 2.17 -4.49
C LYS A 91 -7.06 3.07 -3.48
N THR A 92 -6.37 2.49 -2.51
CA THR A 92 -5.56 3.24 -1.55
C THR A 92 -4.40 3.98 -2.23
N VAL A 93 -3.73 3.36 -3.23
CA VAL A 93 -2.69 4.05 -4.01
C VAL A 93 -3.27 5.27 -4.73
N GLN A 94 -4.43 5.15 -5.37
CA GLN A 94 -5.06 6.27 -6.09
C GLN A 94 -5.34 7.48 -5.19
N ILE A 95 -5.70 7.24 -3.94
CA ILE A 95 -5.88 8.30 -2.94
C ILE A 95 -4.54 8.91 -2.56
N LEU A 96 -3.54 8.09 -2.26
CA LEU A 96 -2.21 8.55 -1.86
C LEU A 96 -1.51 9.36 -2.96
N THR A 97 -1.85 9.11 -4.23
CA THR A 97 -1.35 9.86 -5.39
C THR A 97 -2.31 10.96 -5.87
N ASN A 98 -3.35 11.28 -5.09
CA ASN A 98 -4.34 12.32 -5.39
C ASN A 98 -5.03 12.17 -6.77
N GLN A 99 -5.15 10.93 -7.26
CA GLN A 99 -5.91 10.61 -8.47
C GLN A 99 -7.42 10.54 -8.19
N VAL A 100 -7.78 10.22 -6.95
CA VAL A 100 -9.16 10.21 -6.45
C VAL A 100 -9.22 10.98 -5.13
N ILE A 101 -10.29 11.75 -4.92
CA ILE A 101 -10.52 12.48 -3.66
C ILE A 101 -10.81 11.47 -2.54
N TYR A 102 -10.12 11.61 -1.41
CA TYR A 102 -10.36 10.80 -0.23
C TYR A 102 -11.81 10.95 0.27
N ALA A 103 -12.46 9.83 0.57
CA ALA A 103 -13.67 9.73 1.36
C ALA A 103 -13.57 8.50 2.25
N ASP A 104 -14.15 8.52 3.46
CA ASP A 104 -14.08 7.39 4.40
C ASP A 104 -14.62 6.08 3.81
N SER A 105 -15.51 6.17 2.83
CA SER A 105 -16.11 5.03 2.12
C SER A 105 -15.39 4.63 0.83
N TYR A 106 -14.17 5.09 0.57
CA TYR A 106 -13.50 4.90 -0.73
C TYR A 106 -13.34 3.43 -1.16
N LEU A 107 -13.30 2.50 -0.21
CA LEU A 107 -13.23 1.07 -0.53
C LEU A 107 -14.54 0.54 -1.13
N GLY A 108 -15.69 1.14 -0.78
CA GLY A 108 -17.02 0.76 -1.27
C GLY A 108 -17.52 1.54 -2.49
N ALA A 109 -16.80 2.58 -2.91
CA ALA A 109 -17.11 3.40 -4.09
C ALA A 109 -16.66 2.75 -5.41
#